data_AF-A0A1G3TIR6-F1
#
_entry.id   AF-A0A1G3TIR6-F1
#
_cell.length_a   1.000
_cell.length_b   1.000
_cell.length_c   1.000
_cell.angle_alpha   90.00
_cell.angle_beta   90.00
_cell.angle_gamma   90.00
#
_symmetry.space_group_name_H-M   'P 1'
#
loop_
_entity.id
_entity.type
_entity.pdbx_description
1 polymer ?
#
loop_
_entity_poly.entity_id
_entity_poly.type
_entity_poly.pdbx_seq_one_letter_code
_entity_poly.pdbx_strand_id
1 'polypeptide(L)'
;MRLENFLALTQAVLANEPCINSFENIVFEASRVKRGDLFFAYNHEEIDIAIANGAYGVVFERTAQVKDSEIAWIEVNSLDYALKKLLRFKMIEKDVVAYECNEIVLKLSLQVITQSNFLALSGDLKSIFRSLWNIEDKTIILFCPALNDKTIFATVKKIPDTSLSPIDIIEQTLFETSFIYENVFYERQLISPFFISYLEQLLHLYKILKIEYRLKKFTPIEHFEAVFINRKFEIKNFGTSDKVLIFEPNIELIDPQMLFLERHASWAKIIFIAPFNTKLQEGKDIFNYKNEKDIVNILRNNNFNFALIIGVDKSILNRPLSNQTQLTMDFY
;
A
#
# COMPACT_ATOMS: atom_id res chain seq x y z
N MET A 1 29.99 1.21 -2.38
CA MET A 1 29.77 1.24 -3.84
C MET A 1 30.77 2.18 -4.50
N ARG A 2 31.47 1.74 -5.56
CA ARG A 2 32.41 2.62 -6.29
C ARG A 2 31.65 3.65 -7.13
N LEU A 3 32.20 4.87 -7.23
CA LEU A 3 31.61 5.96 -8.01
C LEU A 3 31.40 5.56 -9.48
N GLU A 4 32.41 4.96 -10.11
CA GLU A 4 32.32 4.50 -11.51
C GLU A 4 31.16 3.52 -11.73
N ASN A 5 30.98 2.55 -10.82
CA ASN A 5 29.87 1.59 -10.89
C ASN A 5 28.53 2.30 -10.73
N PHE A 6 28.43 3.28 -9.82
CA PHE A 6 27.22 4.06 -9.66
C PHE A 6 26.86 4.81 -10.94
N LEU A 7 27.82 5.53 -11.53
CA LEU A 7 27.62 6.30 -12.76
C LEU A 7 27.19 5.38 -13.92
N ALA A 8 27.88 4.25 -14.09
CA ALA A 8 27.58 3.29 -15.15
C ALA A 8 26.18 2.67 -15.01
N LEU A 9 25.81 2.25 -13.78
CA LEU A 9 24.50 1.64 -13.52
C LEU A 9 23.37 2.66 -13.69
N THR A 10 23.51 3.85 -13.11
CA THR A 10 22.45 4.85 -13.10
C THR A 10 22.37 5.64 -14.42
N GLN A 11 23.43 5.63 -15.23
CA GLN A 11 23.65 6.54 -16.37
C GLN A 11 23.67 8.01 -15.94
N ALA A 12 24.22 8.26 -14.76
CA ALA A 12 24.39 9.60 -14.23
C ALA A 12 25.60 10.31 -14.85
N VAL A 13 25.59 11.64 -14.81
CA VAL A 13 26.68 12.49 -15.26
C VAL A 13 27.35 13.10 -14.03
N LEU A 14 28.68 13.10 -14.01
CA LEU A 14 29.45 13.73 -12.96
C LEU A 14 29.66 15.20 -13.30
N ALA A 15 29.26 16.12 -12.42
CA ALA A 15 29.30 17.56 -12.64
C ALA A 15 30.63 18.22 -12.26
N ASN A 16 31.53 17.47 -11.59
CA ASN A 16 32.85 17.94 -11.16
C ASN A 16 33.90 16.82 -11.22
N GLU A 17 35.15 17.12 -10.83
CA GLU A 17 36.22 16.14 -10.65
C GLU A 17 36.50 15.94 -9.14
N PRO A 18 35.77 15.05 -8.45
CA PRO A 18 35.89 14.85 -7.01
C PRO A 18 37.14 14.07 -6.62
N CYS A 19 37.58 14.21 -5.37
CA CYS A 19 38.64 13.40 -4.78
C CYS A 19 38.13 12.03 -4.28
N ILE A 20 36.81 11.85 -4.18
CA ILE A 20 36.17 10.62 -3.70
C ILE A 20 35.97 9.60 -4.83
N ASN A 21 36.22 8.33 -4.53
CA ASN A 21 36.05 7.21 -5.48
C ASN A 21 34.99 6.17 -5.06
N SER A 22 34.42 6.28 -3.86
CA SER A 22 33.45 5.31 -3.35
C SER A 22 32.59 5.89 -2.22
N PHE A 23 31.42 5.26 -2.03
CA PHE A 23 30.43 5.59 -1.03
C PHE A 23 30.13 4.38 -0.16
N GLU A 24 29.91 4.58 1.14
CA GLU A 24 29.57 3.51 2.09
C GLU A 24 28.08 3.21 2.05
N ASN A 25 27.23 4.23 2.23
CA ASN A 25 25.77 4.07 2.24
C ASN A 25 25.07 5.06 1.30
N ILE A 26 23.79 4.81 1.06
CA ILE A 26 22.88 5.74 0.40
C ILE A 26 21.91 6.27 1.45
N VAL A 27 21.75 7.59 1.51
CA VAL A 27 20.94 8.28 2.52
C VAL A 27 19.97 9.26 1.85
N PHE A 28 18.77 9.38 2.42
CA PHE A 28 17.67 10.21 1.90
C PHE A 28 17.31 11.39 2.80
N GLU A 29 17.82 11.43 4.03
CA GLU A 29 17.61 12.52 4.99
C GLU A 29 18.96 13.17 5.32
N ALA A 30 19.08 14.48 5.09
CA ALA A 30 20.34 15.18 5.35
C ALA A 30 20.80 15.06 6.82
N SER A 31 19.86 15.02 7.77
CA SER A 31 20.13 14.86 9.21
C SER A 31 20.73 13.51 9.60
N ARG A 32 20.66 12.49 8.73
CA ARG A 32 21.20 11.15 8.98
C ARG A 32 22.51 10.88 8.25
N VAL A 33 22.96 11.82 7.44
CA VAL A 33 24.22 11.71 6.69
C VAL A 33 25.39 11.58 7.65
N LYS A 34 26.31 10.68 7.30
CA LYS A 34 27.61 10.52 7.93
C LYS A 34 28.70 10.60 6.87
N ARG A 35 29.95 10.75 7.34
CA ARG A 35 31.13 10.62 6.48
C ARG A 35 31.09 9.30 5.71
N GLY A 36 31.33 9.37 4.41
CA GLY A 36 31.26 8.22 3.51
C GLY A 36 29.95 8.06 2.76
N ASP A 37 28.88 8.78 3.14
CA ASP A 37 27.55 8.56 2.56
C ASP A 37 27.33 9.30 1.24
N LEU A 38 26.52 8.69 0.37
CA LEU A 38 25.94 9.30 -0.82
C LEU A 38 24.53 9.81 -0.51
N PHE A 39 24.32 11.13 -0.61
CA PHE A 39 23.03 11.75 -0.33
C PHE A 39 22.19 11.88 -1.61
N PHE A 40 20.95 11.38 -1.59
CA PHE A 40 19.96 11.59 -2.65
C PHE A 40 19.10 12.83 -2.33
N ALA A 41 19.33 13.93 -3.05
CA ALA A 41 18.74 15.22 -2.78
C ALA A 41 17.32 15.37 -3.34
N TYR A 42 16.35 14.68 -2.72
CA TYR A 42 14.93 14.87 -3.01
C TYR A 42 14.43 16.28 -2.67
N ASN A 43 15.09 16.93 -1.71
CA ASN A 43 14.89 18.33 -1.39
C ASN A 43 16.23 19.07 -1.60
N HIS A 44 16.24 20.03 -2.52
CA HIS A 44 17.45 20.80 -2.85
C HIS A 44 17.94 21.65 -1.68
N GLU A 45 17.02 22.12 -0.83
CA GLU A 45 17.34 22.94 0.36
C GLU A 45 18.16 22.17 1.41
N GLU A 46 18.13 20.83 1.36
CA GLU A 46 18.84 19.98 2.31
C GLU A 46 20.29 19.67 1.91
N ILE A 47 20.71 20.06 0.69
CA ILE A 47 22.06 19.75 0.19
C ILE A 47 23.15 20.33 1.09
N ASP A 48 23.01 21.60 1.49
CA ASP A 48 24.03 22.26 2.33
C ASP A 48 24.16 21.58 3.69
N ILE A 49 23.04 21.11 4.25
CA ILE A 49 23.00 20.37 5.50
C ILE A 49 23.68 19.00 5.33
N ALA A 50 23.42 18.30 4.23
CA ALA A 50 24.05 17.01 3.94
C ALA A 50 25.57 17.13 3.79
N ILE A 51 26.05 18.16 3.09
CA ILE A 51 27.48 18.45 2.95
C ILE A 51 28.10 18.74 4.31
N ALA A 52 27.49 19.60 5.12
CA ALA A 52 27.96 19.91 6.47
C ALA A 52 28.03 18.67 7.38
N ASN A 53 27.12 17.70 7.18
CA ASN A 53 27.12 16.43 7.91
C ASN A 53 28.10 15.39 7.36
N GLY A 54 28.82 15.70 6.27
CA GLY A 54 29.90 14.89 5.73
C GLY A 54 29.54 14.00 4.53
N ALA A 55 28.51 14.36 3.75
CA ALA A 55 28.21 13.66 2.50
C ALA A 55 29.46 13.62 1.59
N TYR A 56 29.77 12.43 1.07
CA TYR A 56 30.87 12.23 0.12
C TYR A 56 30.42 12.40 -1.34
N GLY A 57 29.11 12.43 -1.56
CA GLY A 57 28.53 12.85 -2.81
C GLY A 57 27.06 13.22 -2.67
N VAL A 58 26.57 13.96 -3.65
CA VAL A 58 25.18 14.43 -3.75
C VAL A 58 24.64 14.03 -5.12
N VAL A 59 23.52 13.31 -5.13
CA VAL A 59 22.78 12.95 -6.34
C VAL A 59 21.58 13.89 -6.49
N PHE A 60 21.39 14.49 -7.66
CA PHE A 60 20.34 15.50 -7.90
C PHE A 60 19.79 15.47 -9.33
N GLU A 61 18.56 15.97 -9.52
CA GLU A 61 17.85 15.98 -10.82
C GLU A 61 18.02 17.25 -11.66
N ARG A 62 18.38 18.37 -11.04
CA ARG A 62 18.47 19.69 -11.68
C ARG A 62 19.80 20.32 -11.37
N THR A 63 20.30 21.19 -12.25
CA THR A 63 21.58 21.87 -12.07
C THR A 63 21.74 22.42 -10.64
N ALA A 64 22.70 21.85 -9.93
CA ALA A 64 23.10 22.30 -8.61
C ALA A 64 24.44 23.03 -8.73
N GLN A 65 24.63 24.10 -7.96
CA GLN A 65 25.92 24.76 -7.90
C GLN A 65 26.89 23.88 -7.12
N VAL A 66 28.01 23.52 -7.75
CA VAL A 66 29.11 22.83 -7.07
C VAL A 66 29.70 23.79 -6.02
N LYS A 67 29.42 23.51 -4.74
CA LYS A 67 29.89 24.30 -3.59
C LYS A 67 31.15 23.73 -2.94
N ASP A 68 31.34 22.43 -3.08
CA ASP A 68 32.49 21.69 -2.57
C ASP A 68 33.04 20.80 -3.70
N SER A 69 34.26 21.08 -4.14
CA SER A 69 34.89 20.36 -5.26
C SER A 69 35.43 18.99 -4.85
N GLU A 70 35.61 18.70 -3.55
CA GLU A 70 36.18 17.43 -3.09
C GLU A 70 35.19 16.28 -3.17
N ILE A 71 33.89 16.56 -2.99
CA ILE A 71 32.80 15.58 -3.01
C ILE A 71 32.23 15.39 -4.42
N ALA A 72 31.60 14.24 -4.68
CA ALA A 72 31.01 13.94 -5.98
C ALA A 72 29.65 14.62 -6.18
N TRP A 73 29.53 15.45 -7.21
CA TRP A 73 28.25 16.04 -7.63
C TRP A 73 27.71 15.26 -8.82
N ILE A 74 26.62 14.53 -8.61
CA ILE A 74 26.11 13.54 -9.57
C ILE A 74 24.72 13.94 -10.06
N GLU A 75 24.63 14.28 -11.34
CA GLU A 75 23.39 14.66 -12.02
C GLU A 75 22.71 13.43 -12.62
N VAL A 76 21.41 13.27 -12.35
CA VAL A 76 20.55 12.21 -12.91
C VAL A 76 19.31 12.80 -13.55
N ASN A 77 18.75 12.13 -14.55
CA ASN A 77 17.46 12.54 -15.11
C ASN A 77 16.29 12.32 -14.14
N SER A 78 16.42 11.32 -13.26
CA SER A 78 15.46 11.06 -12.19
C SER A 78 16.13 10.32 -11.02
N LEU A 79 15.94 10.81 -9.79
CA LEU A 79 16.37 10.18 -8.55
C LEU A 79 15.71 8.82 -8.40
N ASP A 80 14.40 8.74 -8.61
CA ASP A 80 13.63 7.50 -8.51
C ASP A 80 14.11 6.47 -9.54
N TYR A 81 14.37 6.91 -10.77
CA TYR A 81 14.89 6.02 -11.81
C TYR A 81 16.29 5.49 -11.46
N ALA A 82 17.17 6.35 -10.95
CA ALA A 82 18.49 5.95 -10.48
C ALA A 82 18.38 4.91 -9.35
N LEU A 83 17.51 5.14 -8.34
CA LEU A 83 17.27 4.17 -7.27
C LEU A 83 16.74 2.84 -7.79
N LYS A 84 15.76 2.85 -8.70
CA LYS A 84 15.20 1.62 -9.29
C LYS A 84 16.28 0.82 -10.02
N LYS A 85 17.19 1.46 -10.74
CA LYS A 85 18.32 0.76 -11.39
C LYS A 85 19.29 0.15 -10.39
N LEU A 86 19.62 0.86 -9.33
CA LEU A 86 20.48 0.34 -8.26
C LEU A 86 19.83 -0.86 -7.58
N LEU A 87 18.54 -0.77 -7.26
CA LEU A 87 17.79 -1.90 -6.72
C LEU A 87 17.76 -3.05 -7.70
N ARG A 88 17.48 -2.82 -8.98
CA ARG A 88 17.48 -3.87 -10.00
C ARG A 88 18.80 -4.61 -10.08
N PHE A 89 19.91 -3.89 -10.08
CA PHE A 89 21.23 -4.49 -10.02
C PHE A 89 21.40 -5.33 -8.75
N LYS A 90 20.98 -4.80 -7.59
CA LYS A 90 21.07 -5.51 -6.31
C LYS A 90 20.21 -6.78 -6.28
N MET A 91 19.00 -6.75 -6.85
CA MET A 91 18.12 -7.90 -6.93
C MET A 91 18.72 -9.02 -7.80
N ILE A 92 19.45 -8.66 -8.86
CA ILE A 92 20.19 -9.63 -9.69
C ILE A 92 21.37 -10.21 -8.90
N GLU A 93 22.19 -9.35 -8.29
CA GLU A 93 23.34 -9.76 -7.47
C GLU A 93 22.93 -10.74 -6.35
N LYS A 94 21.76 -10.52 -5.77
CA LYS A 94 21.20 -11.30 -4.66
C LYS A 94 20.38 -12.51 -5.10
N ASP A 95 20.30 -12.85 -6.39
CA ASP A 95 19.48 -13.94 -6.91
C ASP A 95 18.02 -13.90 -6.41
N VAL A 96 17.46 -12.69 -6.26
CA VAL A 96 16.11 -12.49 -5.73
C VAL A 96 15.06 -13.00 -6.72
N VAL A 97 14.04 -13.68 -6.19
CA VAL A 97 12.89 -14.14 -6.97
C VAL A 97 11.65 -13.36 -6.55
N ALA A 98 11.09 -12.58 -7.47
CA ALA A 98 9.90 -11.78 -7.21
C ALA A 98 8.62 -12.46 -7.73
N TYR A 99 7.57 -12.41 -6.94
CA TYR A 99 6.21 -12.85 -7.27
C TYR A 99 5.27 -11.64 -7.27
N GLU A 100 4.53 -11.46 -8.36
CA GLU A 100 3.48 -10.43 -8.44
C GLU A 100 2.14 -10.95 -7.91
N CYS A 101 1.41 -10.08 -7.23
CA CYS A 101 0.07 -10.36 -6.69
C CYS A 101 -0.83 -9.12 -6.76
N ASN A 102 -2.13 -9.31 -6.47
CA ASN A 102 -3.05 -8.20 -6.29
C ASN A 102 -2.88 -7.57 -4.89
N GLU A 103 -3.48 -6.40 -4.70
CA GLU A 103 -3.34 -5.64 -3.46
C GLU A 103 -3.89 -6.38 -2.24
N ILE A 104 -5.01 -7.09 -2.37
CA ILE A 104 -5.61 -7.87 -1.27
C ILE A 104 -4.63 -8.94 -0.77
N VAL A 105 -4.05 -9.73 -1.67
CA VAL A 105 -3.06 -10.77 -1.32
C VAL A 105 -1.86 -10.16 -0.61
N LEU A 106 -1.36 -9.03 -1.10
CA LEU A 106 -0.24 -8.33 -0.47
C LEU A 106 -0.61 -7.87 0.96
N LYS A 107 -1.77 -7.23 1.14
CA LYS A 107 -2.24 -6.74 2.45
C LYS A 107 -2.45 -7.89 3.44
N LEU A 108 -2.95 -9.04 2.98
CA LEU A 108 -3.05 -10.26 3.80
C LEU A 108 -1.67 -10.79 4.17
N SER A 109 -0.71 -10.82 3.23
CA SER A 109 0.66 -11.26 3.50
C SER A 109 1.38 -10.42 4.55
N LEU A 110 1.09 -9.12 4.64
CA LEU A 110 1.67 -8.24 5.66
C LEU A 110 1.20 -8.58 7.08
N GLN A 111 0.11 -9.35 7.23
CA GLN A 111 -0.41 -9.79 8.53
C GLN A 111 0.10 -11.18 8.97
N VAL A 112 0.79 -11.89 8.08
CA VAL A 112 1.33 -13.23 8.35
C VAL A 112 2.79 -13.11 8.80
N ILE A 113 3.19 -13.86 9.84
CA ILE A 113 4.61 -13.99 10.17
C ILE A 113 5.23 -14.99 9.21
N THR A 114 6.33 -14.63 8.57
CA THR A 114 7.13 -15.53 7.73
C THR A 114 8.58 -15.58 8.21
N GLN A 115 9.32 -16.58 7.75
CA GLN A 115 10.78 -16.65 7.86
C GLN A 115 11.49 -15.48 7.14
N SER A 116 12.76 -15.25 7.46
CA SER A 116 13.54 -14.07 7.01
C SER A 116 13.79 -14.01 5.50
N ASN A 117 13.85 -15.18 4.83
CA ASN A 117 14.08 -15.27 3.38
C ASN A 117 12.81 -15.04 2.53
N PHE A 118 11.74 -14.53 3.14
CA PHE A 118 10.55 -14.06 2.44
C PHE A 118 10.20 -12.64 2.88
N LEU A 119 9.88 -11.77 1.90
CA LEU A 119 9.53 -10.38 2.15
C LEU A 119 8.31 -9.95 1.33
N ALA A 120 7.25 -9.51 2.01
CA ALA A 120 6.14 -8.80 1.39
C ALA A 120 6.46 -7.31 1.30
N LEU A 121 6.48 -6.76 0.09
CA LEU A 121 6.94 -5.40 -0.18
C LEU A 121 5.83 -4.37 -0.01
N SER A 122 6.04 -3.38 0.86
CA SER A 122 5.12 -2.27 1.08
C SER A 122 5.87 -0.97 1.41
N GLY A 123 5.29 0.17 1.06
CA GLY A 123 5.82 1.50 1.34
C GLY A 123 6.17 2.30 0.09
N ASP A 124 6.75 3.48 0.29
CA ASP A 124 7.28 4.31 -0.78
C ASP A 124 8.66 3.81 -1.26
N LEU A 125 9.17 4.37 -2.36
CA LEU A 125 10.45 3.94 -2.94
C LEU A 125 11.62 4.02 -1.97
N LYS A 126 11.67 5.02 -1.09
CA LYS A 126 12.73 5.18 -0.07
C LYS A 126 12.66 4.06 0.97
N SER A 127 11.45 3.74 1.43
CA SER A 127 11.22 2.65 2.40
C SER A 127 11.53 1.29 1.79
N ILE A 128 11.07 1.05 0.57
CA ILE A 128 11.41 -0.12 -0.24
C ILE A 128 12.92 -0.24 -0.40
N PHE A 129 13.59 0.85 -0.75
CA PHE A 129 15.03 0.86 -0.94
C PHE A 129 15.77 0.38 0.31
N ARG A 130 15.40 0.91 1.48
CA ARG A 130 16.00 0.50 2.76
C ARG A 130 15.80 -0.99 3.04
N SER A 131 14.61 -1.52 2.77
CA SER A 131 14.30 -2.93 2.97
C SER A 131 15.06 -3.84 2.01
N LEU A 132 15.22 -3.42 0.76
CA LEU A 132 15.82 -4.25 -0.31
C LEU A 132 17.35 -4.14 -0.39
N TRP A 133 17.95 -3.05 0.04
CA TRP A 133 19.39 -2.81 -0.16
C TRP A 133 20.27 -3.85 0.57
N ASN A 134 19.84 -4.26 1.76
CA ASN A 134 20.55 -5.20 2.63
C ASN A 134 19.87 -6.58 2.68
N ILE A 135 19.10 -6.93 1.64
CA ILE A 135 18.38 -8.19 1.59
C ILE A 135 19.34 -9.40 1.53
N GLU A 136 18.91 -10.52 2.12
CA GLU A 136 19.65 -11.79 2.09
C GLU A 136 19.61 -12.39 0.66
N ASP A 137 20.63 -13.19 0.34
CA ASP A 137 20.72 -13.91 -0.93
C ASP A 137 19.53 -14.86 -1.09
N LYS A 138 19.00 -14.94 -2.31
CA LYS A 138 17.88 -15.81 -2.71
C LYS A 138 16.57 -15.54 -1.97
N THR A 139 16.42 -14.34 -1.40
CA THR A 139 15.16 -13.91 -0.78
C THR A 139 14.03 -13.91 -1.81
N ILE A 140 12.87 -14.42 -1.40
CA ILE A 140 11.64 -14.40 -2.19
C ILE A 140 10.89 -13.12 -1.85
N ILE A 141 10.51 -12.35 -2.86
CA ILE A 141 9.73 -11.13 -2.69
C ILE A 141 8.31 -11.33 -3.20
N LEU A 142 7.32 -10.91 -2.43
CA LEU A 142 5.94 -10.75 -2.88
C LEU A 142 5.64 -9.25 -3.01
N PHE A 143 5.17 -8.81 -4.17
CA PHE A 143 4.84 -7.40 -4.41
C PHE A 143 3.57 -7.24 -5.23
N CYS A 144 2.96 -6.05 -5.14
CA CYS A 144 1.84 -5.66 -5.99
C CYS A 144 2.32 -4.64 -7.04
N PRO A 145 2.18 -4.92 -8.36
CA PRO A 145 2.58 -4.00 -9.43
C PRO A 145 1.84 -2.66 -9.45
N ALA A 146 0.63 -2.59 -8.87
CA ALA A 146 -0.13 -1.35 -8.74
C ALA A 146 0.50 -0.39 -7.71
N LEU A 147 1.24 -0.94 -6.74
CA LEU A 147 1.89 -0.17 -5.67
C LEU A 147 3.40 -0.03 -5.86
N ASN A 148 4.04 -0.99 -6.53
CA ASN A 148 5.49 -1.07 -6.65
C ASN A 148 5.90 -1.36 -8.09
N ASP A 149 6.90 -0.63 -8.57
CA ASP A 149 7.36 -0.75 -9.95
C ASP A 149 8.06 -2.09 -10.21
N LYS A 150 7.46 -2.90 -11.10
CA LYS A 150 8.00 -4.20 -11.51
C LYS A 150 9.40 -4.12 -12.13
N THR A 151 9.83 -2.96 -12.64
CA THR A 151 11.16 -2.79 -13.25
C THR A 151 12.30 -2.91 -12.24
N ILE A 152 12.01 -2.86 -10.93
CA ILE A 152 12.97 -3.17 -9.87
C ILE A 152 13.44 -4.63 -9.95
N PHE A 153 12.63 -5.55 -10.49
CA PHE A 153 12.97 -6.98 -10.51
C PHE A 153 13.39 -7.45 -11.90
N ALA A 154 14.45 -8.24 -11.98
CA ALA A 154 14.91 -8.80 -13.25
C ALA A 154 13.99 -9.91 -13.78
N THR A 155 13.46 -10.73 -12.87
CA THR A 155 12.52 -11.80 -13.17
C THR A 155 11.34 -11.71 -12.22
N VAL A 156 10.14 -11.62 -12.78
CA VAL A 156 8.87 -11.60 -12.05
C VAL A 156 8.08 -12.84 -12.43
N LYS A 157 7.62 -13.57 -11.42
CA LYS A 157 6.75 -14.75 -11.55
C LYS A 157 5.34 -14.38 -11.13
N LYS A 158 4.34 -15.07 -11.68
CA LYS A 158 2.98 -15.03 -11.16
C LYS A 158 2.81 -16.04 -10.05
N ILE A 159 1.85 -15.80 -9.16
CA ILE A 159 1.39 -16.85 -8.24
C ILE A 159 0.82 -18.00 -9.08
N PRO A 160 1.20 -19.26 -8.81
CA PRO A 160 0.65 -20.41 -9.53
C PRO A 160 -0.87 -20.52 -9.34
N ASP A 161 -1.62 -20.67 -10.44
CA ASP A 161 -3.09 -20.85 -10.46
C ASP A 161 -3.53 -22.29 -10.05
N THR A 162 -2.69 -23.04 -9.35
CA THR A 162 -2.96 -24.46 -9.09
C THR A 162 -3.91 -24.64 -7.90
N SER A 163 -4.63 -25.77 -7.85
CA SER A 163 -5.66 -26.09 -6.85
C SER A 163 -5.36 -25.54 -5.46
N LEU A 164 -6.21 -24.61 -5.03
CA LEU A 164 -6.17 -23.99 -3.72
C LEU A 164 -6.26 -25.06 -2.63
N SER A 165 -5.55 -24.87 -1.52
CA SER A 165 -5.81 -25.64 -0.30
C SER A 165 -7.06 -25.02 0.33
N PRO A 166 -8.18 -25.74 0.38
CA PRO A 166 -9.43 -25.13 0.81
C PRO A 166 -9.34 -24.73 2.28
N ILE A 167 -9.80 -23.54 2.57
CA ILE A 167 -10.09 -23.07 3.91
C ILE A 167 -11.54 -23.49 4.22
N ASP A 168 -11.71 -24.30 5.27
CA ASP A 168 -13.03 -24.79 5.67
C ASP A 168 -13.72 -23.72 6.52
N ILE A 169 -14.60 -22.92 5.93
CA ILE A 169 -15.39 -21.91 6.64
C ILE A 169 -16.42 -22.59 7.54
N ILE A 170 -16.34 -22.33 8.85
CA ILE A 170 -17.25 -22.87 9.86
C ILE A 170 -18.39 -21.90 10.13
N GLU A 171 -18.06 -20.62 10.31
CA GLU A 171 -19.02 -19.54 10.55
C GLU A 171 -18.57 -18.28 9.85
N GLN A 172 -19.52 -17.44 9.45
CA GLN A 172 -19.21 -16.17 8.81
C GLN A 172 -20.28 -15.10 9.02
N THR A 173 -19.82 -13.87 9.06
CA THR A 173 -20.63 -12.66 8.85
C THR A 173 -20.11 -11.94 7.59
N LEU A 174 -20.53 -10.70 7.32
CA LEU A 174 -19.96 -9.93 6.21
C LEU A 174 -18.50 -9.53 6.44
N PHE A 175 -18.05 -9.44 7.69
CA PHE A 175 -16.75 -8.85 8.05
C PHE A 175 -15.90 -9.74 8.96
N GLU A 176 -16.45 -10.87 9.40
CA GLU A 176 -15.74 -11.87 10.21
C GLU A 176 -15.90 -13.25 9.60
N THR A 177 -14.84 -14.06 9.68
CA THR A 177 -14.86 -15.46 9.27
C THR A 177 -14.20 -16.31 10.34
N SER A 178 -14.86 -17.40 10.75
CA SER A 178 -14.27 -18.48 11.53
C SER A 178 -14.00 -19.66 10.59
N PHE A 179 -12.78 -20.17 10.57
CA PHE A 179 -12.41 -21.22 9.62
C PHE A 179 -11.41 -22.23 10.19
N ILE A 180 -11.36 -23.42 9.60
CA ILE A 180 -10.33 -24.42 9.85
C ILE A 180 -9.34 -24.39 8.68
N TYR A 181 -8.05 -24.37 9.01
CA TYR A 181 -6.97 -24.53 8.05
C TYR A 181 -5.87 -25.38 8.67
N GLU A 182 -5.46 -26.44 7.98
CA GLU A 182 -4.48 -27.44 8.45
C GLU A 182 -4.79 -27.96 9.88
N ASN A 183 -6.06 -28.29 10.14
CA ASN A 183 -6.58 -28.76 11.43
C ASN A 183 -6.48 -27.75 12.59
N VAL A 184 -6.18 -26.48 12.31
CA VAL A 184 -6.20 -25.39 13.29
C VAL A 184 -7.46 -24.56 13.10
N PHE A 185 -8.22 -24.36 14.18
CA PHE A 185 -9.40 -23.52 14.18
C PHE A 185 -9.02 -22.05 14.46
N TYR A 186 -9.35 -21.18 13.52
CA TYR A 186 -9.19 -19.74 13.60
C TYR A 186 -10.56 -19.11 13.85
N GLU A 187 -10.85 -18.83 15.11
CA GLU A 187 -12.13 -18.28 15.53
C GLU A 187 -12.22 -16.77 15.23
N ARG A 188 -13.34 -16.34 14.64
CA ARG A 188 -13.77 -14.94 14.48
C ARG A 188 -12.64 -14.00 14.06
N GLN A 189 -12.00 -14.35 12.94
CA GLN A 189 -11.00 -13.51 12.31
C GLN A 189 -11.70 -12.29 11.68
N LEU A 190 -11.15 -11.08 11.87
CA LEU A 190 -11.69 -9.85 11.26
C LEU A 190 -11.31 -9.76 9.77
N ILE A 191 -11.69 -10.80 9.03
CA ILE A 191 -11.51 -10.96 7.60
C ILE A 191 -12.88 -11.29 7.00
N SER A 192 -13.30 -10.50 6.02
CA SER A 192 -14.54 -10.79 5.28
C SER A 192 -14.41 -12.12 4.53
N PRO A 193 -15.48 -12.92 4.44
CA PRO A 193 -15.51 -14.11 3.57
C PRO A 193 -15.15 -13.80 2.12
N PHE A 194 -15.40 -12.56 1.68
CA PHE A 194 -15.00 -12.05 0.37
C PHE A 194 -13.49 -12.21 0.11
N PHE A 195 -12.66 -12.13 1.15
CA PHE A 195 -11.21 -12.21 1.05
C PHE A 195 -10.64 -13.63 1.24
N ILE A 196 -11.46 -14.65 1.49
CA ILE A 196 -10.98 -16.00 1.80
C ILE A 196 -10.26 -16.64 0.61
N SER A 197 -10.76 -16.48 -0.61
CA SER A 197 -10.09 -17.00 -1.81
C SER A 197 -8.71 -16.37 -2.04
N TYR A 198 -8.53 -15.10 -1.67
CA TYR A 198 -7.25 -14.41 -1.71
C TYR A 198 -6.29 -14.94 -0.63
N LEU A 199 -6.82 -15.27 0.55
CA LEU A 199 -6.04 -15.93 1.60
C LEU A 199 -5.62 -17.33 1.17
N GLU A 200 -6.52 -18.12 0.57
CA GLU A 200 -6.19 -19.43 0.02
C GLU A 200 -5.07 -19.35 -1.03
N GLN A 201 -5.13 -18.34 -1.92
CA GLN A 201 -4.10 -18.09 -2.93
C GLN A 201 -2.73 -17.83 -2.27
N LEU A 202 -2.71 -17.01 -1.21
CA LEU A 202 -1.50 -16.70 -0.46
C LEU A 202 -0.93 -17.95 0.24
N LEU A 203 -1.78 -18.72 0.93
CA LEU A 203 -1.38 -19.92 1.65
C LEU A 203 -0.86 -21.00 0.70
N HIS A 204 -1.47 -21.11 -0.48
CA HIS A 204 -1.01 -22.00 -1.54
C HIS A 204 0.39 -21.60 -2.03
N LEU A 205 0.65 -20.30 -2.22
CA LEU A 205 1.97 -19.79 -2.57
C LEU A 205 3.02 -20.21 -1.52
N TYR A 206 2.72 -19.99 -0.23
CA TYR A 206 3.64 -20.40 0.85
C TYR A 206 3.93 -21.90 0.82
N LYS A 207 2.91 -22.73 0.58
CA LYS A 207 3.07 -24.18 0.49
C LYS A 207 3.95 -24.60 -0.69
N ILE A 208 3.72 -24.05 -1.89
CA ILE A 208 4.52 -24.36 -3.08
C ILE A 208 5.98 -23.96 -2.87
N LEU A 209 6.21 -22.77 -2.31
CA LEU A 209 7.54 -22.23 -2.09
C LEU A 209 8.21 -22.75 -0.82
N LYS A 210 7.52 -23.60 -0.04
CA LYS A 210 7.97 -24.13 1.24
C LYS A 210 8.40 -23.02 2.21
N ILE A 211 7.61 -21.94 2.24
CA ILE A 211 7.82 -20.83 3.16
C ILE A 211 7.23 -21.25 4.50
N GLU A 212 8.03 -21.18 5.57
CA GLU A 212 7.53 -21.31 6.92
C GLU A 212 6.77 -20.04 7.32
N TYR A 213 5.56 -20.23 7.85
CA TYR A 213 4.71 -19.11 8.26
C TYR A 213 3.86 -19.45 9.48
N ARG A 214 3.38 -18.40 10.15
CA ARG A 214 2.39 -18.50 11.23
C ARG A 214 1.31 -17.45 11.02
N LEU A 215 0.07 -17.92 10.95
CA LEU A 215 -1.10 -17.06 10.92
C LEU A 215 -1.31 -16.41 12.30
N LYS A 216 -1.53 -15.10 12.29
CA LYS A 216 -1.96 -14.31 13.45
C LYS A 216 -3.45 -14.05 13.36
N LYS A 217 -3.99 -13.39 14.39
CA LYS A 217 -5.33 -12.82 14.32
C LYS A 217 -5.37 -11.78 13.20
N PHE A 218 -6.21 -11.99 12.20
CA PHE A 218 -6.43 -11.02 11.13
C PHE A 218 -7.17 -9.78 11.67
N THR A 219 -6.77 -8.63 11.17
CA THR A 219 -7.40 -7.33 11.38
C THR A 219 -7.95 -6.79 10.05
N PRO A 220 -8.90 -5.84 10.09
CA PRO A 220 -9.39 -5.19 8.89
C PRO A 220 -8.23 -4.62 8.06
N ILE A 221 -8.32 -4.79 6.75
CA ILE A 221 -7.45 -4.15 5.76
C ILE A 221 -8.15 -2.91 5.21
N GLU A 222 -7.41 -2.06 4.50
CA GLU A 222 -7.89 -0.83 3.86
C GLU A 222 -8.79 -1.10 2.63
N HIS A 223 -9.44 -2.28 2.57
CA HIS A 223 -10.36 -2.71 1.53
C HIS A 223 -11.59 -3.30 2.19
N PHE A 224 -12.76 -3.04 1.61
CA PHE A 224 -14.07 -3.42 2.17
C PHE A 224 -14.17 -3.10 3.68
N GLU A 225 -13.64 -1.95 4.08
CA GLU A 225 -13.46 -1.58 5.48
C GLU A 225 -14.79 -1.12 6.09
N ALA A 226 -15.27 -1.84 7.10
CA ALA A 226 -16.53 -1.55 7.76
C ALA A 226 -16.39 -0.53 8.90
N VAL A 227 -17.17 0.55 8.83
CA VAL A 227 -17.32 1.55 9.88
C VAL A 227 -18.78 1.62 10.34
N PHE A 228 -19.02 1.21 11.58
CA PHE A 228 -20.34 1.24 12.20
C PHE A 228 -20.65 2.66 12.66
N ILE A 229 -21.85 3.16 12.34
CA ILE A 229 -22.26 4.54 12.64
C ILE A 229 -23.67 4.60 13.20
N ASN A 230 -23.98 5.56 14.08
CA ASN A 230 -25.38 5.82 14.41
C ASN A 230 -26.05 6.76 13.38
N ARG A 231 -27.33 7.11 13.63
CA ARG A 231 -28.10 8.04 12.79
C ARG A 231 -27.50 9.46 12.71
N LYS A 232 -26.58 9.82 13.60
CA LYS A 232 -25.85 11.10 13.62
C LYS A 232 -24.48 11.01 12.94
N PHE A 233 -24.15 9.89 12.29
CA PHE A 233 -22.82 9.61 11.72
C PHE A 233 -21.69 9.54 12.75
N GLU A 234 -22.01 9.32 14.02
CA GLU A 234 -20.99 9.06 15.04
C GLU A 234 -20.51 7.62 14.92
N ILE A 235 -19.20 7.43 14.87
CA ILE A 235 -18.56 6.11 14.84
C ILE A 235 -18.94 5.33 16.12
N LYS A 236 -19.31 4.07 15.95
CA LYS A 236 -19.64 3.12 17.02
C LYS A 236 -18.72 1.92 16.96
N ASN A 237 -18.71 1.16 18.06
CA ASN A 237 -17.95 -0.07 18.15
C ASN A 237 -18.46 -1.10 17.13
N PHE A 238 -17.56 -1.97 16.68
CA PHE A 238 -17.86 -3.03 15.75
C PHE A 238 -19.08 -3.85 16.21
N GLY A 239 -20.04 -4.07 15.30
CA GLY A 239 -21.26 -4.86 15.58
C GLY A 239 -22.32 -4.18 16.44
N THR A 240 -22.13 -2.92 16.86
CA THR A 240 -23.06 -2.24 17.78
C THR A 240 -24.09 -1.34 17.09
N SER A 241 -24.13 -1.33 15.76
CA SER A 241 -25.12 -0.56 14.99
C SER A 241 -25.62 -1.31 13.76
N ASP A 242 -26.84 -0.99 13.36
CA ASP A 242 -27.54 -1.46 12.15
C ASP A 242 -27.19 -0.64 10.90
N LYS A 243 -26.39 0.42 11.03
CA LYS A 243 -25.86 1.25 9.94
C LYS A 243 -24.35 1.11 9.82
N VAL A 244 -23.89 0.69 8.65
CA VAL A 244 -22.49 0.44 8.35
C VAL A 244 -22.12 1.10 7.04
N LEU A 245 -21.04 1.89 7.08
CA LEU A 245 -20.36 2.38 5.89
C LEU A 245 -19.25 1.40 5.56
N ILE A 246 -19.16 0.97 4.31
CA ILE A 246 -18.13 0.04 3.83
C ILE A 246 -17.28 0.83 2.84
N PHE A 247 -16.01 1.03 3.16
CA PHE A 247 -15.08 1.81 2.34
C PHE A 247 -14.23 0.89 1.47
N GLU A 248 -14.17 1.19 0.18
CA GLU A 248 -13.31 0.49 -0.77
C GLU A 248 -12.60 1.51 -1.66
N PRO A 249 -11.29 1.73 -1.50
CA PRO A 249 -10.53 2.68 -2.31
C PRO A 249 -10.31 2.19 -3.74
N ASN A 250 -10.27 0.88 -3.98
CA ASN A 250 -10.01 0.31 -5.30
C ASN A 250 -11.31 0.07 -6.08
N ILE A 251 -11.53 0.92 -7.09
CA ILE A 251 -12.69 0.87 -7.99
C ILE A 251 -12.79 -0.48 -8.73
N GLU A 252 -11.67 -1.18 -8.95
CA GLU A 252 -11.67 -2.48 -9.65
C GLU A 252 -12.36 -3.60 -8.86
N LEU A 253 -12.53 -3.44 -7.54
CA LEU A 253 -13.19 -4.43 -6.67
C LEU A 253 -14.71 -4.23 -6.56
N ILE A 254 -15.27 -3.23 -7.23
CA ILE A 254 -16.68 -2.85 -7.05
C ILE A 254 -17.66 -3.97 -7.41
N ASP A 255 -17.62 -4.49 -8.63
CA ASP A 255 -18.54 -5.51 -9.11
C ASP A 255 -18.53 -6.78 -8.24
N PRO A 256 -17.37 -7.38 -7.92
CA PRO A 256 -17.36 -8.58 -7.08
C PRO A 256 -17.83 -8.29 -5.65
N GLN A 257 -17.58 -7.09 -5.10
CA GLN A 257 -18.07 -6.72 -3.76
C GLN A 257 -19.57 -6.43 -3.73
N MET A 258 -20.12 -5.79 -4.77
CA MET A 258 -21.56 -5.60 -4.93
C MET A 258 -22.27 -6.95 -4.96
N LEU A 259 -21.79 -7.87 -5.81
CA LEU A 259 -22.32 -9.22 -5.92
C LEU A 259 -22.22 -10.00 -4.60
N PHE A 260 -21.13 -9.83 -3.85
CA PHE A 260 -20.97 -10.42 -2.53
C PHE A 260 -22.02 -9.88 -1.54
N LEU A 261 -22.20 -8.57 -1.45
CA LEU A 261 -23.18 -7.94 -0.58
C LEU A 261 -24.62 -8.36 -0.93
N GLU A 262 -24.97 -8.37 -2.20
CA GLU A 262 -26.30 -8.79 -2.66
C GLU A 262 -26.61 -10.25 -2.29
N ARG A 263 -25.60 -11.14 -2.36
CA ARG A 263 -25.75 -12.56 -2.00
C ARG A 263 -25.83 -12.78 -0.49
N HIS A 264 -24.99 -12.10 0.29
CA HIS A 264 -24.80 -12.38 1.71
C HIS A 264 -25.57 -11.44 2.65
N ALA A 265 -26.13 -10.35 2.13
CA ALA A 265 -26.93 -9.37 2.88
C ALA A 265 -28.24 -9.03 2.17
N SER A 266 -28.86 -10.00 1.48
CA SER A 266 -30.14 -9.83 0.75
C SER A 266 -31.31 -9.35 1.62
N TRP A 267 -31.21 -9.53 2.94
CA TRP A 267 -32.17 -9.04 3.93
C TRP A 267 -32.03 -7.54 4.24
N ALA A 268 -30.90 -6.94 3.88
CA ALA A 268 -30.52 -5.59 4.26
C ALA A 268 -30.82 -4.59 3.15
N LYS A 269 -31.12 -3.34 3.51
CA LYS A 269 -31.15 -2.26 2.53
C LYS A 269 -29.73 -1.78 2.24
N ILE A 270 -29.25 -2.02 1.03
CA ILE A 270 -27.89 -1.67 0.60
C ILE A 270 -27.98 -0.52 -0.39
N ILE A 271 -27.12 0.48 -0.23
CA ILE A 271 -26.89 1.50 -1.26
C ILE A 271 -25.43 1.46 -1.71
N PHE A 272 -25.20 1.79 -2.96
CA PHE A 272 -23.88 1.84 -3.58
C PHE A 272 -23.57 3.27 -3.97
N ILE A 273 -22.40 3.78 -3.59
CA ILE A 273 -21.98 5.16 -3.82
C ILE A 273 -20.64 5.13 -4.53
N ALA A 274 -20.62 5.54 -5.80
CA ALA A 274 -19.44 5.45 -6.65
C ALA A 274 -19.08 6.79 -7.32
N PRO A 275 -17.82 6.98 -7.76
CA PRO A 275 -17.45 8.15 -8.54
C PRO A 275 -18.28 8.27 -9.83
N PHE A 276 -18.65 9.50 -10.21
CA PHE A 276 -19.49 9.79 -11.40
C PHE A 276 -18.96 9.21 -12.71
N ASN A 277 -17.66 8.97 -12.83
CA ASN A 277 -17.01 8.38 -13.99
C ASN A 277 -16.94 6.84 -13.97
N THR A 278 -17.52 6.19 -12.95
CA THR A 278 -17.54 4.72 -12.84
C THR A 278 -18.64 4.15 -13.73
N LYS A 279 -18.31 3.15 -14.55
CA LYS A 279 -19.26 2.44 -15.40
C LYS A 279 -20.06 1.43 -14.58
N LEU A 280 -20.97 1.92 -13.74
CA LEU A 280 -21.95 1.07 -13.07
C LEU A 280 -23.26 1.06 -13.84
N GLN A 281 -23.97 -0.07 -13.79
CA GLN A 281 -25.34 -0.11 -14.28
C GLN A 281 -26.20 0.85 -13.46
N GLU A 282 -27.03 1.65 -14.12
CA GLU A 282 -27.95 2.52 -13.39
C GLU A 282 -28.98 1.67 -12.65
N GLY A 283 -29.16 1.96 -11.36
CA GLY A 283 -30.06 1.24 -10.48
C GLY A 283 -30.60 2.14 -9.38
N LYS A 284 -31.75 1.77 -8.82
CA LYS A 284 -32.47 2.58 -7.81
C LYS A 284 -31.63 2.87 -6.56
N ASP A 285 -30.73 1.97 -6.19
CA ASP A 285 -29.90 2.06 -4.99
C ASP A 285 -28.43 2.37 -5.32
N ILE A 286 -28.13 2.80 -6.55
CA ILE A 286 -26.80 3.19 -7.01
C ILE A 286 -26.76 4.71 -7.18
N PHE A 287 -25.81 5.35 -6.52
CA PHE A 287 -25.63 6.79 -6.49
C PHE A 287 -24.23 7.17 -6.93
N ASN A 288 -24.12 8.31 -7.60
CA ASN A 288 -22.87 8.85 -8.10
C ASN A 288 -22.45 10.11 -7.34
N TYR A 289 -21.15 10.27 -7.07
CA TYR A 289 -20.59 11.46 -6.43
C TYR A 289 -19.49 12.11 -7.27
N LYS A 290 -19.31 13.42 -7.11
CA LYS A 290 -18.20 14.19 -7.72
C LYS A 290 -17.20 14.67 -6.68
N ASN A 291 -17.62 14.78 -5.41
CA ASN A 291 -16.79 15.18 -4.29
C ASN A 291 -17.32 14.56 -2.98
N GLU A 292 -16.53 14.63 -1.90
CA GLU A 292 -16.89 14.05 -0.59
C GLU A 292 -18.21 14.60 0.00
N LYS A 293 -18.59 15.85 -0.28
CA LYS A 293 -19.85 16.42 0.25
C LYS A 293 -21.06 15.74 -0.37
N ASP A 294 -20.96 15.32 -1.63
CA ASP A 294 -22.03 14.58 -2.30
C ASP A 294 -22.27 13.23 -1.60
N ILE A 295 -21.20 12.53 -1.19
CA ILE A 295 -21.29 11.28 -0.43
C ILE A 295 -22.09 11.51 0.86
N VAL A 296 -21.73 12.51 1.65
CA VAL A 296 -22.44 12.85 2.90
C VAL A 296 -23.91 13.17 2.64
N ASN A 297 -24.21 13.92 1.57
CA ASN A 297 -25.58 14.25 1.20
C ASN A 297 -26.39 13.01 0.80
N ILE A 298 -25.81 12.11 0.00
CA ILE A 298 -26.43 10.84 -0.39
C ILE A 298 -26.73 10.01 0.85
N LEU A 299 -25.78 9.87 1.78
CA LEU A 299 -25.97 9.12 3.02
C LEU A 299 -27.08 9.72 3.90
N ARG A 300 -27.20 11.05 3.97
CA ARG A 300 -28.26 11.72 4.77
C ARG A 300 -29.66 11.55 4.18
N ASN A 301 -29.76 11.53 2.86
CA ASN A 301 -31.04 11.51 2.14
C ASN A 301 -31.59 10.09 1.90
N ASN A 302 -30.81 9.05 2.20
CA ASN A 302 -31.19 7.67 1.96
C ASN A 302 -31.24 6.88 3.26
N ASN A 303 -32.28 6.06 3.42
CA ASN A 303 -32.26 5.00 4.43
C ASN A 303 -31.47 3.81 3.89
N PHE A 304 -30.63 3.19 4.73
CA PHE A 304 -29.81 2.04 4.40
C PHE A 304 -29.38 1.35 5.70
N ASN A 305 -29.04 0.06 5.59
CA ASN A 305 -28.27 -0.71 6.55
C ASN A 305 -26.79 -0.70 6.18
N PHE A 306 -26.48 -0.92 4.89
CA PHE A 306 -25.12 -0.89 4.35
C PHE A 306 -25.00 0.17 3.26
N ALA A 307 -23.91 0.94 3.30
CA ALA A 307 -23.53 1.81 2.20
C ALA A 307 -22.11 1.44 1.76
N LEU A 308 -21.97 0.87 0.55
CA LEU A 308 -20.66 0.63 -0.06
C LEU A 308 -20.21 1.90 -0.78
N ILE A 309 -19.10 2.50 -0.32
CA ILE A 309 -18.57 3.77 -0.79
C ILE A 309 -17.23 3.50 -1.45
N ILE A 310 -17.16 3.81 -2.75
CA ILE A 310 -16.07 3.37 -3.62
C ILE A 310 -15.16 4.55 -3.98
N GLY A 311 -13.86 4.32 -4.10
CA GLY A 311 -12.86 5.31 -4.51
C GLY A 311 -12.41 6.25 -3.39
N VAL A 312 -12.82 5.99 -2.14
CA VAL A 312 -12.42 6.75 -0.95
C VAL A 312 -12.21 5.81 0.24
N ASP A 313 -11.40 6.26 1.19
CA ASP A 313 -11.21 5.60 2.47
C ASP A 313 -12.00 6.30 3.60
N LYS A 314 -11.98 5.71 4.81
CA LYS A 314 -12.72 6.21 5.98
C LYS A 314 -12.33 7.62 6.45
N SER A 315 -11.23 8.19 5.96
CA SER A 315 -10.76 9.53 6.34
C SER A 315 -11.77 10.64 6.04
N ILE A 316 -12.72 10.39 5.13
CA ILE A 316 -13.85 11.31 4.88
C ILE A 316 -14.67 11.61 6.14
N LEU A 317 -14.63 10.74 7.15
CA LEU A 317 -15.33 10.91 8.42
C LEU A 317 -14.58 11.79 9.43
N ASN A 318 -13.28 12.01 9.24
CA ASN A 318 -12.43 12.77 10.17
C ASN A 318 -12.54 14.28 9.99
N ARG A 319 -13.24 14.75 8.94
CA ARG A 319 -13.50 16.17 8.73
C ARG A 319 -14.76 16.55 9.52
N PRO A 320 -14.75 17.62 10.34
CA PRO A 320 -15.93 18.00 11.09
C PRO A 320 -17.10 18.19 10.11
N LEU A 321 -18.18 17.44 10.34
CA LEU A 321 -19.45 17.55 9.65
C LEU A 321 -20.17 18.86 10.07
N SER A 322 -19.44 19.98 10.12
CA SER A 322 -19.96 21.29 10.50
C SER A 322 -20.33 22.07 9.24
N ASN A 323 -21.64 22.30 9.08
CA ASN A 323 -22.23 23.63 8.97
C ASN A 323 -23.75 23.46 8.96
N GLN A 324 -24.33 23.25 10.14
CA GLN A 324 -25.65 23.83 10.40
C GLN A 324 -25.38 25.27 10.84
N THR A 325 -25.50 26.20 9.89
CA THR A 325 -25.67 27.61 10.21
C THR A 325 -27.01 27.71 10.94
N GLN A 326 -27.00 27.63 12.27
CA GLN A 326 -28.11 28.14 13.06
C GLN A 326 -28.10 29.65 12.87
N LEU A 327 -28.99 30.13 12.00
CA LEU A 327 -29.46 31.50 12.00
C LEU A 327 -30.13 31.74 13.36
N THR A 328 -29.36 32.23 14.34
CA THR A 328 -29.95 32.99 15.44
C THR A 328 -30.37 34.33 14.87
N MET A 329 -31.65 34.44 14.51
CA MET A 329 -32.32 35.73 14.43
C MET A 329 -32.44 36.26 15.85
N ASP A 330 -31.55 37.18 16.22
CA ASP A 330 -31.78 38.03 17.37
C ASP A 330 -32.80 39.09 16.96
N PHE A 331 -34.01 38.93 17.49
CA PHE A 331 -35.05 39.96 17.49
C PHE A 331 -34.88 40.84 18.73
N TYR A 332 -34.82 42.15 18.45
CA TYR A 332 -34.90 43.34 19.32
C TYR A 332 -33.63 43.82 20.03
#